data_AF-A0A7S2Z3G1-F1
#
_entry.id   AF-A0A7S2Z3G1-F1
#
_cell.length_a   1.000
_cell.length_b   1.000
_cell.length_c   1.000
_cell.angle_alpha   90.00
_cell.angle_beta   90.00
_cell.angle_gamma   90.00
#
_symmetry.space_group_name_H-M   'P 1'
#
loop_
_entity.id
_entity.type
_entity.pdbx_description
1 polymer ?
#
loop_
_entity_poly.entity_id
_entity_poly.type
_entity_poly.pdbx_seq_one_letter_code
_entity_poly.pdbx_strand_id
1 'polypeptide(L)'
;EAADLSSQFYFKESDVGQPRAQCCATKLQELNPAVKVSVVEGSSTTKEEEAFLSQFNVVVCHDCPLEKAKRWDKFCHEHQPPIAFIRADTRGLFAQVFCDFGPSFVVSDVDGETPQVGIISSISNSQPALVTCVEEERLEFQDGELVQFKEVEGMSELNDGKPRRVKNVKAYSFELEEDTSNFKKYVSGGLVTKVKEPKTLQFKPLDECVADPGEFLLCDFAKIERPALLHVAFLALDEFAQKKGAFPRPGMAEDAEEFVQMCHGVNQALSQSSKGAFQKQELDEGLLRKFAMISRGDLSPMATFIGGIVAQEALKACSGKFHPIFQFFYFDSIESLGDTPTFEDVQPVGSRYDGQIVVFGQKFQQKMEAL
;
A
#
# COMPACT_ATOMS: atom_id res chain seq x y z
N GLU A 1 6.88 -23.21 -12.22
CA GLU A 1 5.92 -24.33 -12.36
C GLU A 1 4.90 -24.00 -13.45
N ALA A 2 4.07 -24.95 -13.89
CA ALA A 2 3.04 -24.70 -14.91
C ALA A 2 1.99 -23.68 -14.44
N ALA A 3 1.65 -23.69 -13.15
CA ALA A 3 0.69 -22.74 -12.57
C ALA A 3 1.15 -21.28 -12.65
N ASP A 4 2.45 -21.00 -12.63
CA ASP A 4 2.98 -19.62 -12.71
C ASP A 4 2.61 -18.93 -14.04
N LEU A 5 2.29 -19.69 -15.10
CA LEU A 5 1.86 -19.15 -16.38
C LEU A 5 0.45 -18.54 -16.35
N SER A 6 -0.30 -18.72 -15.25
CA SER A 6 -1.65 -18.18 -15.08
C SER A 6 -1.66 -16.65 -14.94
N SER A 7 -0.62 -16.08 -14.31
CA SER A 7 -0.49 -14.63 -14.13
C SER A 7 0.77 -14.04 -14.78
N GLN A 8 1.86 -14.82 -14.90
CA GLN A 8 3.14 -14.31 -15.35
C GLN A 8 3.26 -14.31 -16.87
N PHE A 9 2.84 -13.20 -17.48
CA PHE A 9 2.79 -13.01 -18.93
C PHE A 9 4.15 -13.05 -19.64
N TYR A 10 5.27 -13.00 -18.91
CA TYR A 10 6.59 -13.21 -19.50
C TYR A 10 6.99 -14.67 -19.68
N PHE A 11 6.39 -15.61 -18.96
CA PHE A 11 6.78 -17.02 -19.04
C PHE A 11 6.17 -17.72 -20.25
N LYS A 12 6.91 -18.67 -20.79
CA LYS A 12 6.48 -19.60 -21.84
C LYS A 12 6.44 -21.02 -21.29
N GLU A 13 5.69 -21.91 -21.94
CA GLU A 13 5.63 -23.32 -21.54
C GLU A 13 7.02 -23.99 -21.56
N SER A 14 7.91 -23.55 -22.44
CA SER A 14 9.31 -23.98 -22.49
C SER A 14 10.13 -23.62 -21.26
N ASP A 15 9.67 -22.65 -20.46
CA ASP A 15 10.40 -22.13 -19.31
C ASP A 15 10.08 -22.94 -18.03
N VAL A 16 9.12 -23.88 -18.09
CA VAL A 16 8.75 -24.71 -16.95
C VAL A 16 9.95 -25.53 -16.48
N GLY A 17 10.28 -25.38 -15.20
CA GLY A 17 11.45 -26.01 -14.56
C GLY A 17 12.70 -25.14 -14.54
N GLN A 18 12.70 -23.99 -15.21
CA GLN A 18 13.80 -23.02 -15.16
C GLN A 18 13.61 -21.99 -14.03
N PRO A 19 14.69 -21.33 -13.57
CA PRO A 19 14.59 -20.26 -12.56
C PRO A 19 13.75 -19.07 -13.05
N ARG A 20 12.68 -18.74 -12.30
CA ARG A 20 11.72 -17.68 -12.62
C ARG A 20 12.37 -16.34 -13.00
N ALA A 21 13.35 -15.89 -12.21
CA ALA A 21 14.01 -14.60 -12.42
C ALA A 21 14.79 -14.54 -13.75
N GLN A 22 15.40 -15.64 -14.18
CA GLN A 22 16.11 -15.71 -15.46
C GLN A 22 15.14 -15.65 -16.65
N CYS A 23 13.95 -16.24 -16.49
CA CYS A 23 12.96 -16.32 -17.56
C CYS A 23 12.33 -14.96 -17.91
N CYS A 24 12.25 -14.02 -16.95
CA CYS A 24 11.68 -12.69 -17.18
C CYS A 24 12.71 -11.56 -17.34
N ALA A 25 13.95 -11.74 -16.91
CA ALA A 25 14.94 -10.66 -16.86
C ALA A 25 15.18 -9.93 -18.20
N THR A 26 15.37 -10.68 -19.29
CA THR A 26 15.61 -10.07 -20.61
C THR A 26 14.42 -9.23 -21.07
N LYS A 27 13.20 -9.74 -20.91
CA LYS A 27 11.99 -9.02 -21.31
C LYS A 27 11.73 -7.79 -20.44
N LEU A 28 12.06 -7.85 -19.15
CA LEU A 28 12.00 -6.68 -18.26
C LEU A 28 13.01 -5.61 -18.66
N GLN A 29 14.24 -6.00 -19.04
CA GLN A 29 15.28 -5.08 -19.51
C GLN A 29 14.86 -4.32 -20.79
N GLU A 30 14.07 -4.95 -21.67
CA GLU A 30 13.57 -4.34 -22.91
C GLU A 30 12.56 -3.20 -22.67
N LEU A 31 11.89 -3.15 -21.51
CA LEU A 31 10.90 -2.11 -21.23
C LEU A 31 11.50 -0.70 -21.12
N ASN A 32 12.69 -0.58 -20.53
CA ASN A 32 13.37 0.70 -20.36
C ASN A 32 14.90 0.52 -20.41
N PRO A 33 15.55 0.87 -21.53
CA PRO A 33 17.01 0.77 -21.65
C PRO A 33 17.81 1.61 -20.65
N ALA A 34 17.20 2.63 -20.03
CA ALA A 34 17.84 3.44 -19.01
C ALA A 34 17.89 2.76 -17.63
N VAL A 35 17.13 1.69 -17.41
CA VAL A 35 17.08 0.96 -16.14
C VAL A 35 17.75 -0.39 -16.32
N LYS A 36 18.83 -0.63 -15.57
CA LYS A 36 19.53 -1.91 -15.60
C LYS A 36 18.77 -2.96 -14.78
N VAL A 37 18.48 -4.09 -15.40
CA VAL A 37 17.88 -5.28 -14.76
C VAL A 37 18.96 -6.35 -14.58
N SER A 38 19.06 -6.91 -13.39
CA SER A 38 20.01 -7.98 -13.06
C SER A 38 19.35 -9.08 -12.23
N VAL A 39 19.75 -10.33 -12.50
CA VAL A 39 19.35 -11.49 -11.69
C VAL A 39 20.48 -11.83 -10.73
N VAL A 40 20.12 -12.09 -9.48
CA VAL A 40 21.05 -12.53 -8.44
C VAL A 40 20.53 -13.86 -7.89
N GLU A 41 21.42 -14.82 -7.75
CA GLU A 41 21.10 -16.10 -7.11
C GLU A 41 20.95 -15.91 -5.60
N GLY A 42 20.07 -16.70 -4.98
CA GLY A 42 19.84 -16.62 -3.53
C GLY A 42 21.13 -16.84 -2.74
N SER A 43 21.32 -16.04 -1.70
CA SER A 43 22.46 -16.20 -0.80
C SER A 43 22.26 -17.39 0.14
N SER A 44 23.39 -17.98 0.58
CA SER A 44 23.41 -19.10 1.54
C SER A 44 23.43 -18.64 3.00
N THR A 45 23.63 -17.35 3.29
CA THR A 45 23.77 -16.85 4.67
C THR A 45 23.06 -15.52 4.90
N THR A 46 22.58 -15.30 6.13
CA THR A 46 21.94 -14.03 6.53
C THR A 46 22.81 -12.80 6.25
N LYS A 47 24.12 -12.87 6.49
CA LYS A 47 25.01 -11.71 6.33
C LYS A 47 25.16 -11.27 4.89
N GLU A 48 25.22 -12.22 3.97
CA GLU A 48 25.29 -11.95 2.54
C GLU A 48 23.97 -11.37 2.02
N GLU A 49 22.82 -11.85 2.52
CA GLU A 49 21.51 -11.24 2.21
C GLU A 49 21.46 -9.79 2.68
N GLU A 50 21.83 -9.51 3.94
CA GLU A 50 21.89 -8.14 4.48
C GLU A 50 22.84 -7.22 3.67
N ALA A 51 24.02 -7.72 3.31
CA ALA A 51 24.98 -7.00 2.48
C ALA A 51 24.49 -6.76 1.03
N PHE A 52 23.58 -7.60 0.54
CA PHE A 52 22.90 -7.38 -0.74
C PHE A 52 21.78 -6.34 -0.60
N LEU A 53 20.94 -6.46 0.43
CA LEU A 53 19.83 -5.53 0.68
C LEU A 53 20.34 -4.08 0.88
N SER A 54 21.49 -3.89 1.53
CA SER A 54 22.08 -2.56 1.78
C SER A 54 22.45 -1.76 0.51
N GLN A 55 22.41 -2.39 -0.65
CA GLN A 55 22.70 -1.76 -1.94
C GLN A 55 21.47 -1.05 -2.54
N PHE A 56 20.29 -1.21 -1.94
CA PHE A 56 19.02 -0.71 -2.48
C PHE A 56 18.38 0.34 -1.57
N ASN A 57 17.56 1.21 -2.18
CA ASN A 57 16.73 2.16 -1.45
C ASN A 57 15.35 1.58 -1.09
N VAL A 58 14.87 0.62 -1.89
CA VAL A 58 13.57 -0.03 -1.71
C VAL A 58 13.73 -1.53 -1.94
N VAL A 59 13.15 -2.34 -1.05
CA VAL A 59 13.11 -3.79 -1.11
C VAL A 59 11.64 -4.22 -1.20
N VAL A 60 11.28 -4.89 -2.29
CA VAL A 60 9.94 -5.44 -2.51
C VAL A 60 9.98 -6.96 -2.41
N CYS A 61 9.12 -7.52 -1.57
CA CYS A 61 9.03 -8.95 -1.33
C CYS A 61 7.64 -9.48 -1.70
N HIS A 62 7.61 -10.49 -2.57
CA HIS A 62 6.41 -11.20 -2.95
C HIS A 62 6.56 -12.69 -2.65
N ASP A 63 5.52 -13.34 -2.12
CA ASP A 63 5.56 -14.76 -1.71
C ASP A 63 6.70 -15.10 -0.75
N CYS A 64 7.04 -14.16 0.15
CA CYS A 64 8.10 -14.33 1.12
C CYS A 64 7.54 -14.86 2.45
N PRO A 65 8.06 -15.96 3.01
CA PRO A 65 7.65 -16.45 4.32
C PRO A 65 7.75 -15.36 5.39
N LEU A 66 6.74 -15.23 6.26
CA LEU A 66 6.66 -14.16 7.26
C LEU A 66 7.93 -13.99 8.10
N GLU A 67 8.51 -15.06 8.60
CA GLU A 67 9.74 -15.00 9.41
C GLU A 67 10.92 -14.39 8.63
N LYS A 68 11.02 -14.70 7.34
CA LYS A 68 12.05 -14.12 6.47
C LYS A 68 11.77 -12.66 6.20
N ALA A 69 10.51 -12.31 5.93
CA ALA A 69 10.07 -10.93 5.71
C ALA A 69 10.33 -10.05 6.94
N LYS A 70 9.97 -10.51 8.15
CA LYS A 70 10.23 -9.80 9.42
C LYS A 70 11.71 -9.48 9.63
N ARG A 71 12.59 -10.43 9.31
CA ARG A 71 14.04 -10.23 9.43
C ARG A 71 14.55 -9.20 8.42
N TRP A 72 14.10 -9.29 7.17
CA TRP A 72 14.50 -8.34 6.12
C TRP A 72 13.99 -6.93 6.40
N ASP A 73 12.72 -6.82 6.78
CA ASP A 73 12.09 -5.57 7.23
C ASP A 73 12.86 -4.93 8.38
N LYS A 74 13.14 -5.70 9.45
CA LYS A 74 13.92 -5.22 10.59
C LYS A 74 15.29 -4.66 10.16
N PHE A 75 16.01 -5.39 9.31
CA PHE A 75 17.28 -4.92 8.78
C PHE A 75 17.13 -3.61 7.99
N CYS A 76 16.12 -3.54 7.12
CA CYS A 76 15.85 -2.35 6.31
C CYS A 76 15.48 -1.13 7.17
N HIS A 77 14.68 -1.34 8.22
CA HIS A 77 14.25 -0.31 9.17
C HIS A 77 15.41 0.25 10.00
N GLU A 78 16.31 -0.63 10.47
CA GLU A 78 17.46 -0.27 11.31
C GLU A 78 18.67 0.25 10.49
N HIS A 79 18.67 0.08 9.17
CA HIS A 79 19.75 0.53 8.30
C HIS A 79 19.88 2.07 8.29
N GLN A 80 21.09 2.58 8.02
CA GLN A 80 21.36 4.02 7.95
C GLN A 80 21.99 4.40 6.60
N PRO A 81 21.28 5.12 5.71
CA PRO A 81 19.89 5.58 5.84
C PRO A 81 18.87 4.43 5.76
N PRO A 82 17.65 4.56 6.32
CA PRO A 82 16.63 3.50 6.25
C PRO A 82 16.34 3.08 4.81
N ILE A 83 16.10 1.78 4.62
CA ILE A 83 15.70 1.19 3.34
C ILE A 83 14.20 0.97 3.42
N ALA A 84 13.45 1.42 2.42
CA ALA A 84 12.02 1.19 2.41
C ALA A 84 11.72 -0.28 2.11
N PHE A 85 10.81 -0.88 2.86
CA PHE A 85 10.41 -2.26 2.74
C PHE A 85 8.94 -2.35 2.34
N ILE A 86 8.64 -3.19 1.35
CA ILE A 86 7.27 -3.49 0.92
C ILE A 86 7.12 -5.00 0.84
N ARG A 87 6.10 -5.54 1.50
CA ARG A 87 5.67 -6.93 1.33
C ARG A 87 4.31 -6.97 0.67
N ALA A 88 4.12 -7.84 -0.31
CA ALA A 88 2.82 -8.08 -0.92
C ALA A 88 2.59 -9.56 -1.20
N ASP A 89 1.37 -10.03 -1.00
CA ASP A 89 0.99 -11.40 -1.32
C ASP A 89 -0.40 -11.42 -1.96
N THR A 90 -0.57 -12.21 -3.02
CA THR A 90 -1.88 -12.52 -3.63
C THR A 90 -2.21 -13.99 -3.44
N ARG A 91 -3.44 -14.29 -2.99
CA ARG A 91 -3.94 -15.63 -2.66
C ARG A 91 -5.34 -15.81 -3.23
N GLY A 92 -5.42 -16.29 -4.47
CA GLY A 92 -6.68 -16.34 -5.21
C GLY A 92 -7.30 -14.95 -5.32
N LEU A 93 -8.48 -14.77 -4.71
CA LEU A 93 -9.22 -13.50 -4.70
C LEU A 93 -8.88 -12.57 -3.53
N PHE A 94 -7.87 -12.91 -2.73
CA PHE A 94 -7.44 -12.15 -1.56
C PHE A 94 -6.04 -11.58 -1.74
N ALA A 95 -5.75 -10.43 -1.12
CA ALA A 95 -4.44 -9.83 -1.15
C ALA A 95 -4.11 -9.06 0.13
N GLN A 96 -2.81 -8.93 0.39
CA GLN A 96 -2.26 -8.02 1.39
C GLN A 96 -1.08 -7.24 0.83
N VAL A 97 -0.92 -6.00 1.28
CA VAL A 97 0.27 -5.17 1.09
C VAL A 97 0.65 -4.55 2.44
N PHE A 98 1.93 -4.60 2.77
CA PHE A 98 2.54 -3.96 3.94
C PHE A 98 3.65 -3.02 3.48
N CYS A 99 3.72 -1.82 4.06
CA CYS A 99 4.78 -0.84 3.80
C CYS A 99 5.44 -0.38 5.10
N ASP A 100 6.77 -0.36 5.12
CA ASP A 100 7.61 0.27 6.14
C ASP A 100 8.68 1.13 5.46
N PHE A 101 8.53 2.46 5.52
CA PHE A 101 9.50 3.40 4.92
C PHE A 101 10.47 3.98 5.96
N GLY A 102 10.62 3.30 7.09
CA GLY A 102 11.53 3.65 8.17
C GLY A 102 10.91 4.54 9.25
N PRO A 103 11.67 4.81 10.32
CA PRO A 103 11.17 5.47 11.52
C PRO A 103 10.85 6.96 11.33
N SER A 104 11.30 7.57 10.24
CA SER A 104 11.05 8.98 9.92
C SER A 104 11.07 9.19 8.41
N PHE A 105 9.90 9.09 7.79
CA PHE A 105 9.70 9.28 6.36
C PHE A 105 9.01 10.61 6.09
N VAL A 106 9.62 11.49 5.31
CA VAL A 106 9.07 12.82 5.00
C VAL A 106 8.30 12.79 3.68
N VAL A 107 7.00 13.08 3.75
CA VAL A 107 6.13 13.25 2.60
C VAL A 107 6.01 14.75 2.31
N SER A 108 6.59 15.18 1.19
CA SER A 108 6.59 16.58 0.75
C SER A 108 5.25 17.04 0.16
N ASP A 109 4.49 16.10 -0.40
CA ASP A 109 3.23 16.36 -1.08
C ASP A 109 2.31 15.17 -0.86
N VAL A 110 1.28 15.32 -0.03
CA VAL A 110 0.45 14.21 0.45
C VAL A 110 -0.61 13.77 -0.56
N ASP A 111 -1.13 14.69 -1.38
CA ASP A 111 -2.26 14.45 -2.29
C ASP A 111 -1.88 14.55 -3.77
N GLY A 112 -0.75 15.19 -4.11
CA GLY A 112 -0.32 15.41 -5.49
C GLY A 112 -0.99 16.57 -6.23
N GLU A 113 -1.97 17.22 -5.60
CA GLU A 113 -2.74 18.30 -6.21
C GLU A 113 -1.90 19.56 -6.40
N THR A 114 -2.21 20.40 -7.36
CA THR A 114 -1.52 21.70 -7.46
C THR A 114 -1.94 22.60 -6.30
N PRO A 115 -1.00 23.26 -5.59
CA PRO A 115 -1.37 24.19 -4.53
C PRO A 115 -2.29 25.29 -5.07
N GLN A 116 -3.43 25.48 -4.41
CA GLN A 116 -4.40 26.49 -4.84
C GLN A 116 -3.80 27.90 -4.75
N VAL A 117 -4.09 28.70 -5.78
CA VAL A 117 -3.71 30.10 -5.87
C VAL A 117 -4.99 30.94 -5.84
N GLY A 118 -4.99 32.04 -5.10
CA GLY A 118 -6.04 33.04 -5.12
C GLY A 118 -5.48 34.41 -5.48
N ILE A 119 -6.25 35.19 -6.23
CA ILE A 119 -5.92 36.58 -6.57
C ILE A 119 -6.45 37.49 -5.47
N ILE A 120 -5.57 38.34 -4.93
CA ILE A 120 -5.88 39.22 -3.80
C ILE A 120 -6.63 40.46 -4.30
N SER A 121 -7.74 40.77 -3.65
CA SER A 121 -8.54 41.97 -3.84
C SER A 121 -8.23 43.04 -2.79
N SER A 122 -8.06 42.64 -1.52
CA SER A 122 -7.67 43.58 -0.45
C SER A 122 -7.06 42.87 0.75
N ILE A 123 -6.27 43.62 1.52
CA ILE A 123 -5.68 43.21 2.80
C ILE A 123 -5.84 44.34 3.81
N SER A 124 -6.41 44.07 4.98
CA SER A 124 -6.51 45.05 6.07
C SER A 124 -5.23 45.12 6.90
N ASN A 125 -4.90 46.30 7.43
CA ASN A 125 -3.85 46.50 8.43
C ASN A 125 -4.45 46.34 9.83
N SER A 126 -4.57 45.11 10.30
CA SER A 126 -5.18 44.79 11.60
C SER A 126 -4.66 43.49 12.19
N GLN A 127 -5.06 43.23 13.44
CA GLN A 127 -4.84 41.96 14.14
C GLN A 127 -6.20 41.38 14.59
N PRO A 128 -6.75 40.37 13.89
CA PRO A 128 -6.21 39.71 12.72
C PRO A 128 -6.37 40.51 11.42
N ALA A 129 -5.51 40.24 10.43
CA ALA A 129 -5.58 40.87 9.10
C ALA A 129 -6.58 40.12 8.23
N LEU A 130 -7.60 40.79 7.69
CA LEU A 130 -8.55 40.22 6.76
C LEU A 130 -8.00 40.32 5.34
N VAL A 131 -7.83 39.17 4.69
CA VAL A 131 -7.49 39.06 3.28
C VAL A 131 -8.75 38.69 2.51
N THR A 132 -9.07 39.45 1.48
CA THR A 132 -10.18 39.18 0.56
C THR A 132 -9.62 38.88 -0.82
N CYS A 133 -10.07 37.79 -1.42
CA CYS A 133 -9.74 37.37 -2.79
C CYS A 133 -10.88 37.71 -3.76
N VAL A 134 -10.62 37.61 -5.05
CA VAL A 134 -11.62 37.87 -6.10
C VAL A 134 -12.76 36.85 -6.01
N GLU A 135 -14.02 37.33 -6.08
CA GLU A 135 -15.22 36.51 -5.87
C GLU A 135 -15.47 35.44 -6.95
N GLU A 136 -14.76 35.50 -8.09
CA GLU A 136 -14.86 34.52 -9.18
C GLU A 136 -14.09 33.22 -8.86
N GLU A 137 -13.15 33.26 -7.92
CA GLU A 137 -12.32 32.11 -7.53
C GLU A 137 -12.54 31.76 -6.05
N ARG A 138 -13.26 30.66 -5.80
CA ARG A 138 -13.49 30.18 -4.44
C ARG A 138 -12.22 29.56 -3.86
N LEU A 139 -11.86 29.99 -2.66
CA LEU A 139 -10.80 29.39 -1.85
C LEU A 139 -11.28 28.09 -1.20
N GLU A 140 -10.42 27.10 -1.21
CA GLU A 140 -10.55 25.78 -0.58
C GLU A 140 -9.54 25.61 0.56
N PHE A 141 -9.09 26.73 1.13
CA PHE A 141 -8.24 26.72 2.32
C PHE A 141 -9.02 26.18 3.52
N GLN A 142 -8.28 25.68 4.51
CA GLN A 142 -8.81 25.30 5.81
C GLN A 142 -8.09 26.07 6.92
N ASP A 143 -8.76 26.22 8.06
CA ASP A 143 -8.17 26.86 9.23
C ASP A 143 -6.91 26.09 9.69
N GLY A 144 -5.84 26.83 9.99
CA GLY A 144 -4.53 26.30 10.37
C GLY A 144 -3.56 26.07 9.21
N GLU A 145 -4.03 26.10 7.97
CA GLU A 145 -3.18 25.93 6.78
C GLU A 145 -2.23 27.12 6.57
N LEU A 146 -1.13 26.86 5.87
CA LEU A 146 -0.14 27.87 5.52
C LEU A 146 -0.38 28.43 4.12
N VAL A 147 -0.18 29.74 3.98
CA VAL A 147 -0.17 30.43 2.69
C VAL A 147 1.07 31.31 2.53
N GLN A 148 1.46 31.56 1.29
CA GLN A 148 2.56 32.44 0.92
C GLN A 148 2.04 33.50 -0.05
N PHE A 149 2.54 34.73 0.11
CA PHE A 149 2.16 35.86 -0.73
C PHE A 149 3.26 36.18 -1.75
N LYS A 150 2.85 36.63 -2.93
CA LYS A 150 3.73 37.17 -3.98
C LYS A 150 3.05 38.35 -4.66
N GLU A 151 3.85 39.26 -5.21
CA GLU A 151 3.37 40.38 -6.04
C GLU A 151 2.37 41.31 -5.35
N VAL A 152 2.35 41.35 -4.01
CA VAL A 152 1.49 42.26 -3.25
C VAL A 152 2.05 43.68 -3.33
N GLU A 153 1.30 44.61 -3.91
CA GLU A 153 1.71 46.01 -3.99
C GLU A 153 1.24 46.80 -2.77
N GLY A 154 2.08 47.72 -2.30
CA GLY A 154 1.78 48.54 -1.12
C GLY A 154 2.11 47.86 0.21
N MET A 155 2.00 46.53 0.31
CA MET A 155 2.31 45.75 1.53
C MET A 155 3.44 44.73 1.27
N SER A 156 4.63 45.26 0.96
CA SER A 156 5.83 44.51 0.55
C SER A 156 6.32 43.47 1.56
N GLU A 157 6.00 43.65 2.84
CA GLU A 157 6.35 42.80 3.97
C GLU A 157 5.79 41.38 3.80
N LEU A 158 4.68 41.22 3.08
CA LEU A 158 4.11 39.92 2.75
C LEU A 158 4.86 39.17 1.64
N ASN A 159 5.64 39.87 0.81
CA ASN A 159 6.40 39.26 -0.30
C ASN A 159 7.75 38.66 0.15
N ASP A 160 7.97 38.47 1.44
CA ASP A 160 9.19 37.90 2.03
C ASP A 160 9.35 36.39 1.80
N GLY A 161 8.32 35.75 1.26
CA GLY A 161 8.27 34.32 1.01
C GLY A 161 8.06 33.45 2.25
N LYS A 162 7.77 34.06 3.41
CA LYS A 162 7.47 33.36 4.66
C LYS A 162 6.04 32.79 4.64
N PRO A 163 5.85 31.49 4.91
CA PRO A 163 4.52 30.91 5.09
C PRO A 163 3.80 31.51 6.31
N ARG A 164 2.50 31.75 6.20
CA ARG A 164 1.65 32.36 7.23
C ARG A 164 0.40 31.52 7.46
N ARG A 165 0.03 31.30 8.74
CA ARG A 165 -1.19 30.55 9.07
C ARG A 165 -2.44 31.39 8.83
N VAL A 166 -3.46 30.72 8.29
CA VAL A 166 -4.79 31.28 8.08
C VAL A 166 -5.78 30.76 9.11
N LYS A 167 -6.81 31.57 9.41
CA LYS A 167 -7.95 31.21 10.27
C LYS A 167 -9.22 31.88 9.76
N ASN A 168 -10.37 31.50 10.30
CA ASN A 168 -11.67 32.06 9.92
C ASN A 168 -11.88 32.03 8.39
N VAL A 169 -11.45 30.95 7.73
CA VAL A 169 -11.52 30.80 6.27
C VAL A 169 -12.98 30.76 5.80
N LYS A 170 -13.27 31.55 4.78
CA LYS A 170 -14.54 31.60 4.04
C LYS A 170 -14.25 31.45 2.55
N ALA A 171 -15.32 31.37 1.75
CA ALA A 171 -15.23 31.14 0.31
C ALA A 171 -14.30 32.12 -0.44
N TYR A 172 -14.22 33.40 -0.02
CA TYR A 172 -13.44 34.43 -0.71
C TYR A 172 -12.58 35.26 0.24
N SER A 173 -12.47 34.87 1.50
CA SER A 173 -11.73 35.65 2.49
C SER A 173 -11.21 34.77 3.60
N PHE A 174 -10.10 35.15 4.20
CA PHE A 174 -9.55 34.50 5.38
C PHE A 174 -8.82 35.54 6.23
N GLU A 175 -8.51 35.18 7.46
CA GLU A 175 -7.74 36.00 8.37
C GLU A 175 -6.32 35.46 8.54
N LEU A 176 -5.33 36.33 8.60
CA LEU A 176 -3.97 35.98 8.99
C LEU A 176 -3.83 35.97 10.52
N GLU A 177 -3.09 34.99 11.03
CA GLU A 177 -2.65 35.01 12.44
C GLU A 177 -1.57 36.05 12.71
N GLU A 178 -0.81 36.44 11.68
CA GLU A 178 0.23 37.47 11.79
C GLU A 178 -0.39 38.88 11.90
N ASP A 179 0.18 39.71 12.79
CA ASP A 179 -0.22 41.10 12.95
C ASP A 179 0.34 41.97 11.82
N THR A 180 -0.55 42.57 11.04
CA THR A 180 -0.20 43.45 9.91
C THR A 180 -0.39 44.94 10.24
N SER A 181 -0.68 45.28 11.50
CA SER A 181 -0.96 46.67 11.92
C SER A 181 0.22 47.61 11.67
N ASN A 182 1.45 47.09 11.73
CA ASN A 182 2.68 47.84 11.48
C ASN A 182 3.15 47.77 10.01
N PHE A 183 2.44 47.06 9.15
CA PHE A 183 2.81 46.96 7.74
C PHE A 183 2.36 48.19 6.97
N LYS A 184 2.98 48.42 5.82
CA LYS A 184 2.48 49.41 4.86
C LYS A 184 1.07 49.04 4.38
N LYS A 185 0.33 50.05 3.91
CA LYS A 185 -1.03 49.88 3.42
C LYS A 185 -1.03 49.18 2.06
N TYR A 186 -1.86 48.16 1.93
CA TYR A 186 -2.14 47.51 0.66
C TYR A 186 -2.62 48.52 -0.39
N VAL A 187 -2.15 48.36 -1.63
CA VAL A 187 -2.54 49.20 -2.77
C VAL A 187 -3.29 48.39 -3.81
N SER A 188 -2.66 47.37 -4.39
CA SER A 188 -3.25 46.56 -5.46
C SER A 188 -2.51 45.24 -5.68
N GLY A 189 -3.07 44.38 -6.52
CA GLY A 189 -2.44 43.14 -6.97
C GLY A 189 -2.20 42.12 -5.86
N GLY A 190 -1.39 41.12 -6.19
CA GLY A 190 -0.96 40.09 -5.27
C GLY A 190 -1.64 38.73 -5.49
N LEU A 191 -0.84 37.69 -5.27
CA LEU A 191 -1.25 36.30 -5.29
C LEU A 191 -1.03 35.72 -3.90
N VAL A 192 -1.98 34.92 -3.45
CA VAL A 192 -1.81 34.04 -2.30
C VAL A 192 -1.77 32.60 -2.80
N THR A 193 -0.74 31.84 -2.41
CA THR A 193 -0.57 30.43 -2.78
C THR A 193 -0.56 29.58 -1.52
N LYS A 194 -1.35 28.51 -1.51
CA LYS A 194 -1.31 27.50 -0.44
C LYS A 194 0.07 26.87 -0.35
N VAL A 195 0.60 26.71 0.85
CA VAL A 195 1.86 26.02 1.12
C VAL A 195 1.53 24.64 1.67
N LYS A 196 2.05 23.61 1.01
CA LYS A 196 1.92 22.23 1.49
C LYS A 196 2.94 21.96 2.58
N GLU A 197 2.47 21.68 3.78
CA GLU A 197 3.32 21.30 4.89
C GLU A 197 3.82 19.85 4.69
N PRO A 198 5.14 19.61 4.72
CA PRO A 198 5.65 18.25 4.70
C PRO A 198 5.16 17.48 5.92
N LYS A 199 4.68 16.25 5.71
CA LYS A 199 4.22 15.35 6.77
C LYS A 199 5.29 14.30 7.05
N THR A 200 5.72 14.19 8.29
CA THR A 200 6.62 13.10 8.72
C THR A 200 5.79 11.92 9.22
N LEU A 201 5.97 10.76 8.60
CA LEU A 201 5.38 9.49 9.00
C LEU A 201 6.41 8.64 9.75
N GLN A 202 5.97 7.97 10.81
CA GLN A 202 6.80 7.07 11.62
C GLN A 202 6.31 5.65 11.42
N PHE A 203 6.93 4.92 10.50
CA PHE A 203 6.57 3.54 10.27
C PHE A 203 7.04 2.65 11.42
N LYS A 204 6.40 1.49 11.58
CA LYS A 204 6.77 0.49 12.58
C LYS A 204 7.29 -0.74 11.84
N PRO A 205 8.27 -1.47 12.39
CA PRO A 205 8.70 -2.74 11.82
C PRO A 205 7.53 -3.73 11.74
N LEU A 206 7.55 -4.60 10.73
CA LEU A 206 6.57 -5.65 10.46
C LEU A 206 6.31 -6.54 11.69
N ASP A 207 7.34 -6.87 12.47
CA ASP A 207 7.18 -7.69 13.68
C ASP A 207 6.30 -7.01 14.74
N GLU A 208 6.41 -5.69 14.88
CA GLU A 208 5.55 -4.90 15.76
C GLU A 208 4.16 -4.76 15.17
N CYS A 209 4.08 -4.47 13.87
CA CYS A 209 2.82 -4.27 13.18
C CYS A 209 1.95 -5.53 13.05
N VAL A 210 2.55 -6.73 13.08
CA VAL A 210 1.81 -7.99 13.18
C VAL A 210 1.02 -8.08 14.50
N ALA A 211 1.56 -7.54 15.60
CA ALA A 211 0.85 -7.51 16.89
C ALA A 211 -0.06 -6.29 17.03
N ASP A 212 0.34 -5.16 16.44
CA ASP A 212 -0.36 -3.88 16.48
C ASP A 212 -0.44 -3.26 15.07
N PRO A 213 -1.37 -3.71 14.22
CA PRO A 213 -1.45 -3.26 12.84
C PRO A 213 -1.91 -1.79 12.70
N GLY A 214 -2.30 -1.15 13.81
CA GLY A 214 -2.83 0.21 13.83
C GLY A 214 -4.17 0.30 13.11
N GLU A 215 -4.41 1.44 12.46
CA GLU A 215 -5.60 1.64 11.64
C GLU A 215 -5.43 0.98 10.27
N PHE A 216 -6.40 0.17 9.87
CA PHE A 216 -6.40 -0.42 8.54
C PHE A 216 -6.90 0.59 7.49
N LEU A 217 -6.23 0.63 6.35
CA LEU A 217 -6.72 1.37 5.20
C LEU A 217 -7.95 0.65 4.61
N LEU A 218 -9.11 1.28 4.71
CA LEU A 218 -10.36 0.76 4.16
C LEU A 218 -10.39 0.96 2.64
N CYS A 219 -10.47 -0.14 1.89
CA CYS A 219 -10.63 -0.12 0.43
C CYS A 219 -12.09 -0.26 -0.02
N ASP A 220 -12.94 -0.85 0.81
CA ASP A 220 -14.37 -1.03 0.59
C ASP A 220 -15.15 -0.69 1.88
N PHE A 221 -15.90 0.40 1.85
CA PHE A 221 -16.69 0.87 3.00
C PHE A 221 -17.91 -0.03 3.29
N ALA A 222 -18.25 -0.98 2.42
CA ALA A 222 -19.23 -2.01 2.71
C ALA A 222 -18.66 -3.20 3.50
N LYS A 223 -17.32 -3.30 3.64
CA LYS A 223 -16.59 -4.43 4.24
C LYS A 223 -15.66 -3.95 5.37
N ILE A 224 -16.15 -3.15 6.31
CA ILE A 224 -15.33 -2.44 7.31
C ILE A 224 -14.57 -3.40 8.24
N GLU A 225 -15.16 -4.55 8.57
CA GLU A 225 -14.59 -5.60 9.41
C GLU A 225 -13.57 -6.49 8.69
N ARG A 226 -13.53 -6.43 7.35
CA ARG A 226 -12.76 -7.35 6.51
C ARG A 226 -11.25 -7.24 6.68
N PRO A 227 -10.63 -6.04 6.81
CA PRO A 227 -9.17 -5.96 6.96
C PRO A 227 -8.65 -6.69 8.19
N ALA A 228 -9.34 -6.56 9.34
CA ALA A 228 -8.94 -7.24 10.57
C ALA A 228 -9.09 -8.78 10.46
N LEU A 229 -10.15 -9.25 9.79
CA LEU A 229 -10.34 -10.66 9.49
C LEU A 229 -9.25 -11.22 8.56
N LEU A 230 -8.92 -10.47 7.50
CA LEU A 230 -7.88 -10.87 6.55
C LEU A 230 -6.48 -10.83 7.18
N HIS A 231 -6.23 -9.89 8.09
CA HIS A 231 -5.00 -9.89 8.88
C HIS A 231 -4.79 -11.22 9.63
N VAL A 232 -5.83 -11.71 10.31
CA VAL A 232 -5.81 -13.04 10.95
C VAL A 232 -5.62 -14.16 9.91
N ALA A 233 -6.33 -14.10 8.78
CA ALA A 233 -6.28 -15.14 7.76
C ALA A 233 -4.89 -15.29 7.12
N PHE A 234 -4.22 -14.18 6.77
CA PHE A 234 -2.88 -14.21 6.21
C PHE A 234 -1.82 -14.71 7.20
N LEU A 235 -1.92 -14.29 8.47
CA LEU A 235 -1.03 -14.80 9.52
C LEU A 235 -1.22 -16.30 9.77
N ALA A 236 -2.48 -16.76 9.80
CA ALA A 236 -2.79 -18.19 9.91
C ALA A 236 -2.31 -18.98 8.68
N LEU A 237 -2.31 -18.36 7.49
CA LEU A 237 -1.80 -18.99 6.27
C LEU A 237 -0.28 -19.18 6.32
N ASP A 238 0.44 -18.17 6.80
CA ASP A 238 1.87 -18.25 7.07
C ASP A 238 2.18 -19.37 8.10
N GLU A 239 1.41 -19.45 9.19
CA GLU A 239 1.53 -20.51 10.20
C GLU A 239 1.23 -21.91 9.63
N PHE A 240 0.18 -22.03 8.81
CA PHE A 240 -0.19 -23.27 8.14
C PHE A 240 0.94 -23.75 7.23
N ALA A 241 1.49 -22.86 6.40
CA ALA A 241 2.61 -23.16 5.52
C ALA A 241 3.85 -23.57 6.30
N GLN A 242 4.15 -22.90 7.42
CA GLN A 242 5.28 -23.24 8.28
C GLN A 242 5.14 -24.64 8.90
N LYS A 243 3.94 -25.00 9.38
CA LYS A 243 3.68 -26.29 10.03
C LYS A 243 3.55 -27.46 9.06
N LYS A 244 2.95 -27.22 7.88
CA LYS A 244 2.60 -28.28 6.91
C LYS A 244 3.56 -28.35 5.73
N GLY A 245 4.41 -27.33 5.54
CA GLY A 245 5.31 -27.21 4.40
C GLY A 245 4.63 -26.79 3.09
N ALA A 246 3.33 -26.51 3.11
CA ALA A 246 2.55 -26.05 1.96
C ALA A 246 1.26 -25.33 2.41
N PHE A 247 0.67 -24.52 1.54
CA PHE A 247 -0.67 -23.94 1.75
C PHE A 247 -1.78 -25.00 1.72
N PRO A 248 -3.01 -24.71 2.18
CA PRO A 248 -4.16 -25.60 2.05
C PRO A 248 -4.35 -26.10 0.61
N ARG A 249 -4.76 -27.37 0.44
CA ARG A 249 -5.02 -27.94 -0.89
C ARG A 249 -6.30 -27.35 -1.50
N PRO A 250 -6.36 -27.15 -2.83
CA PRO A 250 -7.51 -26.54 -3.49
C PRO A 250 -8.80 -27.33 -3.24
N GLY A 251 -9.84 -26.63 -2.77
CA GLY A 251 -11.16 -27.20 -2.48
C GLY A 251 -11.21 -28.26 -1.37
N MET A 252 -10.12 -28.51 -0.65
CA MET A 252 -10.06 -29.59 0.35
C MET A 252 -10.71 -29.17 1.67
N ALA A 253 -11.79 -29.85 2.04
CA ALA A 253 -12.59 -29.49 3.22
C ALA A 253 -11.83 -29.67 4.54
N GLU A 254 -11.02 -30.73 4.65
CA GLU A 254 -10.23 -31.02 5.84
C GLU A 254 -9.17 -29.95 6.10
N ASP A 255 -8.46 -29.54 5.04
CA ASP A 255 -7.44 -28.47 5.14
C ASP A 255 -8.11 -27.13 5.45
N ALA A 256 -9.30 -26.87 4.90
CA ALA A 256 -10.06 -25.65 5.17
C ALA A 256 -10.54 -25.57 6.63
N GLU A 257 -11.01 -26.68 7.20
CA GLU A 257 -11.41 -26.72 8.61
C GLU A 257 -10.19 -26.59 9.53
N GLU A 258 -9.07 -27.27 9.21
CA GLU A 258 -7.83 -27.10 9.97
C GLU A 258 -7.34 -25.64 9.93
N PHE A 259 -7.42 -24.98 8.77
CA PHE A 259 -7.09 -23.56 8.62
C PHE A 259 -7.98 -22.67 9.49
N VAL A 260 -9.30 -22.91 9.53
CA VAL A 260 -10.22 -22.17 10.42
C VAL A 260 -9.82 -22.30 11.88
N GLN A 261 -9.42 -23.50 12.33
CA GLN A 261 -8.93 -23.71 13.69
C GLN A 261 -7.63 -22.93 13.96
N MET A 262 -6.71 -22.85 12.97
CA MET A 262 -5.52 -22.00 13.09
C MET A 262 -5.89 -20.52 13.17
N CYS A 263 -6.86 -20.03 12.39
CA CYS A 263 -7.35 -18.65 12.50
C CYS A 263 -7.90 -18.33 13.89
N HIS A 264 -8.65 -19.25 14.51
CA HIS A 264 -9.11 -19.08 15.90
C HIS A 264 -7.93 -18.96 16.87
N GLY A 265 -6.91 -19.80 16.71
CA GLY A 265 -5.67 -19.74 17.50
C GLY A 265 -4.92 -18.42 17.35
N VAL A 266 -4.72 -17.95 16.11
CA VAL A 266 -4.06 -16.67 15.80
C VAL A 266 -4.86 -15.49 16.36
N ASN A 267 -6.18 -15.46 16.14
CA ASN A 267 -7.05 -14.41 16.66
C ASN A 267 -7.01 -14.34 18.19
N GLN A 268 -7.00 -15.50 18.87
CA GLN A 268 -6.82 -15.56 20.32
C GLN A 268 -5.45 -15.04 20.75
N ALA A 269 -4.37 -15.52 20.11
CA ALA A 269 -3.00 -15.13 20.46
C ALA A 269 -2.76 -13.62 20.28
N LEU A 270 -3.25 -13.03 19.19
CA LEU A 270 -3.16 -11.58 18.94
C LEU A 270 -3.89 -10.78 20.02
N SER A 271 -5.11 -11.20 20.38
CA SER A 271 -5.92 -10.52 21.40
C SER A 271 -5.33 -10.58 22.82
N GLN A 272 -4.47 -11.56 23.09
CA GLN A 272 -3.78 -11.75 24.37
C GLN A 272 -2.36 -11.19 24.38
N SER A 273 -1.87 -10.72 23.24
CA SER A 273 -0.51 -10.21 23.10
C SER A 273 -0.32 -8.97 23.96
N SER A 274 0.61 -9.02 24.91
CA SER A 274 0.99 -7.85 25.71
C SER A 274 1.69 -6.75 24.90
N LYS A 275 2.04 -7.05 23.64
CA LYS A 275 2.70 -6.13 22.71
C LYS A 275 1.72 -5.38 21.79
N GLY A 276 0.45 -5.77 21.75
CA GLY A 276 -0.49 -5.34 20.72
C GLY A 276 -1.80 -4.76 21.24
N ALA A 277 -2.41 -3.86 20.45
CA ALA A 277 -3.76 -3.34 20.69
C ALA A 277 -4.83 -4.08 19.86
N PHE A 278 -4.46 -5.16 19.16
CA PHE A 278 -5.38 -5.91 18.31
C PHE A 278 -6.54 -6.49 19.11
N GLN A 279 -7.75 -6.05 18.79
CA GLN A 279 -8.96 -6.53 19.45
C GLN A 279 -9.38 -7.87 18.86
N LYS A 280 -9.88 -8.77 19.71
CA LYS A 280 -10.41 -10.05 19.25
C LYS A 280 -11.55 -9.82 18.25
N GLN A 281 -11.46 -10.45 17.09
CA GLN A 281 -12.46 -10.33 16.03
C GLN A 281 -13.47 -11.47 16.09
N GLU A 282 -14.69 -11.22 15.62
CA GLU A 282 -15.62 -12.28 15.25
C GLU A 282 -15.20 -12.84 13.89
N LEU A 283 -14.97 -14.15 13.80
CA LEU A 283 -14.45 -14.78 12.58
C LEU A 283 -15.61 -15.27 11.71
N ASP A 284 -15.70 -14.75 10.49
CA ASP A 284 -16.53 -15.34 9.44
C ASP A 284 -15.86 -16.61 8.91
N GLU A 285 -16.19 -17.74 9.54
CA GLU A 285 -15.64 -19.03 9.14
C GLU A 285 -16.02 -19.44 7.72
N GLY A 286 -17.14 -18.94 7.17
CA GLY A 286 -17.56 -19.20 5.80
C GLY A 286 -16.57 -18.58 4.81
N LEU A 287 -16.18 -17.33 5.05
CA LEU A 287 -15.12 -16.67 4.29
C LEU A 287 -13.77 -17.37 4.47
N LEU A 288 -13.39 -17.70 5.71
CA LEU A 288 -12.09 -18.33 5.99
C LEU A 288 -11.95 -19.70 5.29
N ARG A 289 -13.03 -20.49 5.21
CA ARG A 289 -13.04 -21.72 4.41
C ARG A 289 -12.81 -21.44 2.93
N LYS A 290 -13.48 -20.43 2.36
CA LYS A 290 -13.26 -20.01 0.96
C LYS A 290 -11.82 -19.54 0.74
N PHE A 291 -11.27 -18.73 1.65
CA PHE A 291 -9.89 -18.28 1.63
C PHE A 291 -8.92 -19.46 1.56
N ALA A 292 -9.07 -20.46 2.45
CA ALA A 292 -8.23 -21.65 2.43
C ALA A 292 -8.33 -22.39 1.09
N MET A 293 -9.55 -22.64 0.62
CA MET A 293 -9.82 -23.41 -0.59
C MET A 293 -9.22 -22.79 -1.86
N ILE A 294 -9.08 -21.46 -1.92
CA ILE A 294 -8.54 -20.74 -3.09
C ILE A 294 -7.15 -20.14 -2.84
N SER A 295 -6.52 -20.41 -1.70
CA SER A 295 -5.26 -19.76 -1.28
C SER A 295 -4.07 -20.02 -2.22
N ARG A 296 -4.09 -21.12 -2.96
CA ARG A 296 -3.10 -21.46 -4.00
C ARG A 296 -3.40 -20.84 -5.37
N GLY A 297 -4.48 -20.07 -5.47
CA GLY A 297 -4.88 -19.39 -6.68
C GLY A 297 -3.90 -18.29 -7.06
N ASP A 298 -3.64 -18.20 -8.36
CA ASP A 298 -2.82 -17.16 -8.97
C ASP A 298 -3.57 -16.58 -10.16
N LEU A 299 -4.04 -15.34 -10.00
CA LEU A 299 -4.95 -14.69 -10.93
C LEU A 299 -4.30 -13.45 -11.53
N SER A 300 -4.21 -13.40 -12.86
CA SER A 300 -3.67 -12.25 -13.58
C SER A 300 -4.31 -10.90 -13.19
N PRO A 301 -5.64 -10.78 -12.98
CA PRO A 301 -6.24 -9.52 -12.53
C PRO A 301 -5.76 -9.07 -11.14
N MET A 302 -5.59 -10.02 -10.21
CA MET A 302 -5.10 -9.73 -8.86
C MET A 302 -3.63 -9.33 -8.87
N ALA A 303 -2.81 -10.05 -9.63
CA ALA A 303 -1.39 -9.70 -9.83
C ALA A 303 -1.25 -8.31 -10.47
N THR A 304 -2.11 -7.97 -11.43
CA THR A 304 -2.11 -6.65 -12.09
C THR A 304 -2.50 -5.54 -11.11
N PHE A 305 -3.61 -5.73 -10.37
CA PHE A 305 -4.11 -4.73 -9.43
C PHE A 305 -3.11 -4.46 -8.30
N ILE A 306 -2.66 -5.52 -7.61
CA ILE A 306 -1.73 -5.41 -6.49
C ILE A 306 -0.35 -4.99 -6.96
N GLY A 307 0.11 -5.49 -8.12
CA GLY A 307 1.38 -5.07 -8.73
C GLY A 307 1.40 -3.57 -9.03
N GLY A 308 0.28 -3.00 -9.50
CA GLY A 308 0.14 -1.56 -9.70
C GLY A 308 0.24 -0.76 -8.41
N ILE A 309 -0.42 -1.21 -7.34
CA ILE A 309 -0.33 -0.59 -6.01
C ILE A 309 1.11 -0.63 -5.50
N VAL A 310 1.74 -1.81 -5.49
CA VAL A 310 3.10 -2.00 -4.99
C VAL A 310 4.13 -1.20 -5.78
N ALA A 311 3.99 -1.13 -7.11
CA ALA A 311 4.86 -0.30 -7.95
C ALA A 311 4.71 1.19 -7.59
N GLN A 312 3.49 1.66 -7.34
CA GLN A 312 3.26 3.03 -6.90
C GLN A 312 3.86 3.28 -5.51
N GLU A 313 3.68 2.38 -4.55
CA GLU A 313 4.30 2.50 -3.21
C GLU A 313 5.83 2.57 -3.29
N ALA A 314 6.47 1.80 -4.18
CA ALA A 314 7.91 1.88 -4.40
C ALA A 314 8.33 3.27 -4.96
N LEU A 315 7.52 3.89 -5.82
CA LEU A 315 7.76 5.26 -6.27
C LEU A 315 7.58 6.28 -5.15
N LYS A 316 6.58 6.10 -4.29
CA LYS A 316 6.38 6.97 -3.11
C LYS A 316 7.60 6.91 -2.20
N ALA A 317 8.08 5.71 -1.89
CA ALA A 317 9.28 5.49 -1.08
C ALA A 317 10.52 6.22 -1.62
N CYS A 318 10.74 6.18 -2.93
CA CYS A 318 11.90 6.85 -3.56
C CYS A 318 11.75 8.37 -3.70
N SER A 319 10.52 8.90 -3.74
CA SER A 319 10.26 10.31 -4.09
C SER A 319 9.83 11.18 -2.92
N GLY A 320 9.29 10.60 -1.84
CA GLY A 320 8.64 11.39 -0.78
C GLY A 320 7.40 12.12 -1.26
N LYS A 321 6.77 11.64 -2.35
CA LYS A 321 5.53 12.19 -2.92
C LYS A 321 4.38 11.19 -2.75
N PHE A 322 3.20 11.72 -2.48
CA PHE A 322 1.95 11.08 -2.10
C PHE A 322 1.99 10.41 -0.73
N HIS A 323 0.83 10.38 -0.06
CA HIS A 323 0.68 9.61 1.17
C HIS A 323 0.82 8.11 0.85
N PRO A 324 1.76 7.40 1.48
CA PRO A 324 1.91 5.95 1.32
C PRO A 324 0.81 5.18 2.05
N ILE A 325 0.69 3.89 1.74
CA ILE A 325 -0.05 2.96 2.58
C ILE A 325 0.62 2.95 3.96
N PHE A 326 -0.19 3.12 5.02
CA PHE A 326 0.29 3.21 6.39
C PHE A 326 -0.62 2.37 7.31
N GLN A 327 -0.35 1.08 7.55
CA GLN A 327 0.78 0.30 7.02
C GLN A 327 0.34 -1.00 6.33
N PHE A 328 -0.81 -1.55 6.72
CA PHE A 328 -1.43 -2.67 6.04
C PHE A 328 -2.57 -2.23 5.14
N PHE A 329 -2.62 -2.84 3.96
CA PHE A 329 -3.72 -2.81 3.03
C PHE A 329 -4.16 -4.23 2.75
N TYR A 330 -5.45 -4.49 2.95
CA TYR A 330 -6.08 -5.78 2.65
C TYR A 330 -7.15 -5.58 1.60
N PHE A 331 -7.27 -6.55 0.69
CA PHE A 331 -8.26 -6.52 -0.37
C PHE A 331 -8.81 -7.92 -0.63
N ASP A 332 -10.10 -7.99 -0.95
CA ASP A 332 -10.70 -9.19 -1.52
C ASP A 332 -11.71 -8.83 -2.61
N SER A 333 -11.84 -9.74 -3.58
CA SER A 333 -12.91 -9.72 -4.57
C SER A 333 -13.69 -11.03 -4.52
N ILE A 334 -14.14 -11.43 -3.32
CA ILE A 334 -14.79 -12.73 -3.12
C ILE A 334 -16.08 -12.88 -3.92
N GLU A 335 -16.73 -11.77 -4.27
CA GLU A 335 -17.92 -11.72 -5.13
C GLU A 335 -17.65 -12.30 -6.53
N SER A 336 -16.40 -12.20 -7.00
CA SER A 336 -15.99 -12.75 -8.29
C SER A 336 -16.02 -14.28 -8.33
N LEU A 337 -16.03 -14.96 -7.17
CA LEU A 337 -16.07 -16.42 -7.11
C LEU A 337 -17.37 -16.99 -7.69
N GLY A 338 -18.49 -16.26 -7.54
CA GLY A 338 -19.81 -16.76 -7.91
C GLY A 338 -20.20 -18.02 -7.13
N ASP A 339 -20.63 -19.05 -7.85
CA ASP A 339 -20.95 -20.36 -7.28
C ASP A 339 -19.67 -21.11 -6.87
N THR A 340 -19.61 -21.61 -5.63
CA THR A 340 -18.46 -22.38 -5.14
C THR A 340 -18.26 -23.64 -6.02
N PRO A 341 -17.13 -23.80 -6.70
CA PRO A 341 -16.86 -24.99 -7.52
C PRO A 341 -16.71 -26.26 -6.66
N THR A 342 -16.89 -27.43 -7.27
CA THR A 342 -16.71 -28.71 -6.56
C THR A 342 -15.22 -29.03 -6.40
N PHE A 343 -14.91 -29.91 -5.44
CA PHE A 343 -13.53 -30.35 -5.19
C PHE A 343 -12.83 -30.87 -6.46
N GLU A 344 -13.51 -31.69 -7.25
CA GLU A 344 -12.97 -32.26 -8.49
C GLU A 344 -12.71 -31.19 -9.55
N ASP A 345 -13.53 -30.14 -9.58
CA ASP A 345 -13.47 -29.07 -10.58
C ASP A 345 -12.25 -28.17 -10.36
N VAL A 346 -11.79 -28.02 -9.12
CA VAL A 346 -10.65 -27.15 -8.76
C VAL A 346 -9.30 -27.87 -8.70
N GLN A 347 -9.25 -29.15 -9.07
CA GLN A 347 -7.97 -29.88 -9.06
C GLN A 347 -7.08 -29.40 -10.23
N PRO A 348 -5.77 -29.20 -9.98
CA PRO A 348 -4.82 -28.82 -11.02
C PRO A 348 -4.70 -29.94 -12.05
N VAL A 349 -4.54 -29.56 -13.32
CA VAL A 349 -4.46 -30.50 -14.46
C VAL A 349 -3.11 -30.45 -15.17
N GLY A 350 -2.14 -29.71 -14.62
CA GLY A 350 -0.83 -29.49 -15.23
C GLY A 350 -0.88 -28.48 -16.38
N SER A 351 -1.91 -27.63 -16.42
CA SER A 351 -2.07 -26.62 -17.46
C SER A 351 -1.48 -25.28 -17.06
N ARG A 352 -1.29 -24.40 -18.05
CA ARG A 352 -0.94 -22.99 -17.81
C ARG A 352 -2.01 -22.20 -17.04
N TYR A 353 -3.24 -22.75 -16.94
CA TYR A 353 -4.37 -22.12 -16.27
C TYR A 353 -4.60 -22.66 -14.85
N ASP A 354 -3.72 -23.50 -14.33
CA ASP A 354 -3.90 -24.14 -13.02
C ASP A 354 -4.08 -23.11 -11.89
N GLY A 355 -3.41 -21.95 -11.93
CA GLY A 355 -3.60 -20.87 -10.96
C GLY A 355 -5.01 -20.26 -10.98
N GLN A 356 -5.69 -20.29 -12.13
CA GLN A 356 -7.09 -19.87 -12.28
C GLN A 356 -8.08 -21.00 -11.95
N ILE A 357 -7.78 -22.23 -12.38
CA ILE A 357 -8.61 -23.42 -12.17
C ILE A 357 -8.80 -23.70 -10.68
N VAL A 358 -7.76 -23.55 -9.86
CA VAL A 358 -7.88 -23.78 -8.41
C VAL A 358 -8.81 -22.77 -7.70
N VAL A 359 -9.20 -21.69 -8.38
CA VAL A 359 -10.16 -20.70 -7.87
C VAL A 359 -11.55 -20.93 -8.45
N PHE A 360 -11.68 -20.97 -9.78
CA PHE A 360 -12.99 -20.97 -10.46
C PHE A 360 -13.42 -22.33 -11.02
N GLY A 361 -12.51 -23.29 -11.07
CA GLY A 361 -12.74 -24.64 -11.60
C GLY A 361 -12.54 -24.77 -13.12
N GLN A 362 -12.36 -26.02 -13.56
CA GLN A 362 -12.15 -26.39 -14.96
C GLN A 362 -13.36 -26.04 -15.82
N LYS A 363 -14.60 -26.20 -15.31
CA LYS A 363 -15.82 -25.83 -16.05
C LYS A 363 -15.86 -24.34 -16.37
N PHE A 364 -15.41 -23.49 -15.45
CA PHE A 364 -15.32 -22.05 -15.71
C PHE A 364 -14.23 -21.75 -16.73
N GLN A 365 -13.07 -22.39 -16.61
CA GLN A 365 -11.98 -22.26 -17.58
C GLN A 365 -12.43 -22.63 -19.00
N GLN A 366 -13.13 -23.75 -19.17
CA GLN A 366 -13.67 -24.19 -20.47
C GLN A 366 -14.65 -23.18 -21.06
N LYS A 367 -15.47 -22.52 -20.23
CA LYS A 367 -16.36 -21.45 -20.69
C LYS A 367 -15.56 -20.25 -21.19
N MET A 368 -14.50 -19.85 -20.48
CA MET A 368 -13.62 -18.75 -20.88
C MET A 368 -12.88 -19.02 -22.19
N GLU A 369 -12.43 -20.27 -22.41
CA GLU A 369 -11.77 -20.68 -23.66
C GLU A 369 -12.71 -20.71 -24.87
N ALA A 370 -14.02 -20.78 -24.63
CA ALA A 370 -15.05 -20.79 -25.66
C ALA A 370 -15.58 -19.39 -26.02
N LEU A 371 -15.17 -18.34 -25.29
CA LEU A 371 -15.43 -16.93 -25.63
C LEU A 371 -14.49 -16.47 -26.75
#